data_AF-A0ABD3QKQ9-F1
#
_entry.id   AF-A0ABD3QKQ9-F1
#
_cell.length_a   1.000
_cell.length_b   1.000
_cell.length_c   1.000
_cell.angle_alpha   90.00
_cell.angle_beta   90.00
_cell.angle_gamma   90.00
#
_symmetry.space_group_name_H-M   'P 1'
#
loop_
_entity.id
_entity.type
_entity.pdbx_description
1 polymer ?
#
loop_
_entity_poly.entity_id
_entity_poly.type
_entity_poly.pdbx_seq_one_letter_code
_entity_poly.pdbx_strand_id
1 'polypeptide(L)'
;MGSPLNCGMLVLALTLFSQATTYGFIINPSPRKPLHIRSNKTYQKSIQSQVNHWQSTSRPWVLRSAPYNDMDHTDVESPINILFDTAKVNPTKSISFSLLMTLCGATLGPFLDSYHSLFGVLTYDTPLVFPLLGTICVTTYWVPPLFGLAGFLIGWLYIWLDAVSLGGDKTWEGKKNQLHPSVPKVLIGISYFTFQYWLSGICYAHDVNRTVVLTLMGALAAGGFIALDGTLSGLVTSAATAIGGPLIEIGLISFLPEPWGYHYNDPGETGFFPLWIVPVYFLGGPANGNLARSFWNSLGNAEESTDRAATEISYRYIPCNECKGTRVVPCPNCDGGTYKAYNQKVVCKACRGKGRVICRKCFSEYGDDPNDIEGIRKIVDDILEE
;
A
#
# COMPACT_ATOMS: atom_id res chain seq x y z
N MET A 1 15.55 20.79 4.43
CA MET A 1 16.01 19.45 4.84
C MET A 1 14.90 18.80 5.64
N GLY A 2 14.08 17.95 4.99
CA GLY A 2 12.96 17.25 5.62
C GLY A 2 13.45 16.30 6.71
N SER A 3 12.67 16.17 7.79
CA SER A 3 13.09 15.48 9.01
C SER A 3 13.42 13.99 8.75
N PRO A 4 14.64 13.51 9.12
CA PRO A 4 15.02 12.09 9.00
C PRO A 4 14.27 11.15 9.96
N LEU A 5 13.31 11.68 10.73
CA LEU A 5 12.58 10.97 11.79
C LEU A 5 11.62 9.89 11.27
N ASN A 6 11.12 9.99 10.04
CA ASN A 6 10.12 9.02 9.54
C ASN A 6 10.73 7.68 9.07
N CYS A 7 11.96 7.67 8.56
CA CYS A 7 12.63 6.41 8.17
C CYS A 7 13.13 5.63 9.38
N GLY A 8 13.64 6.33 10.41
CA GLY A 8 14.10 5.70 11.65
C GLY A 8 12.99 5.00 12.43
N MET A 9 11.78 5.59 12.47
CA MET A 9 10.62 5.01 13.13
C MET A 9 10.14 3.70 12.49
N LEU A 10 10.24 3.56 11.16
CA LEU A 10 9.88 2.32 10.47
C LEU A 10 10.87 1.20 10.81
N VAL A 11 12.18 1.49 10.71
CA VAL A 11 13.23 0.52 11.09
C VAL A 11 13.12 0.14 12.56
N LEU A 12 12.85 1.10 13.44
CA LEU A 12 12.66 0.87 14.87
C LEU A 12 11.40 0.04 15.16
N ALA A 13 10.28 0.31 14.51
CA ALA A 13 9.03 -0.45 14.67
C ALA A 13 9.21 -1.91 14.20
N LEU A 14 9.90 -2.12 13.07
CA LEU A 14 10.22 -3.45 12.56
C LEU A 14 11.20 -4.19 13.50
N THR A 15 12.16 -3.46 14.07
CA THR A 15 13.13 -4.00 15.05
C THR A 15 12.44 -4.40 16.36
N LEU A 16 11.57 -3.54 16.90
CA LEU A 16 10.85 -3.80 18.15
C LEU A 16 9.85 -4.96 17.99
N PHE A 17 9.23 -5.12 16.82
CA PHE A 17 8.34 -6.25 16.54
C PHE A 17 9.12 -7.57 16.39
N SER A 18 10.29 -7.55 15.73
CA SER A 18 11.19 -8.71 15.68
C SER A 18 11.67 -9.11 17.08
N GLN A 19 11.94 -8.16 17.98
CA GLN A 19 12.32 -8.47 19.36
C GLN A 19 11.15 -9.05 20.15
N ALA A 20 9.94 -8.48 20.03
CA ALA A 20 8.76 -8.95 20.76
C ALA A 20 8.36 -10.40 20.41
N THR A 21 8.57 -10.83 19.16
CA THR A 21 8.32 -12.23 18.74
C THR A 21 9.42 -13.19 19.21
N THR A 22 10.64 -12.71 19.40
CA THR A 22 11.81 -13.53 19.76
C THR A 22 11.90 -13.82 21.25
N TYR A 23 11.61 -12.83 22.10
CA TYR A 23 11.73 -12.99 23.56
C TYR A 23 10.68 -13.93 24.18
N GLY A 24 9.69 -14.41 23.40
CA GLY A 24 8.65 -15.33 23.87
C GLY A 24 8.99 -16.83 23.76
N PHE A 25 9.86 -17.26 22.84
CA PHE A 25 9.99 -18.69 22.53
C PHE A 25 11.38 -19.06 21.98
N ILE A 26 12.30 -19.44 22.88
CA ILE A 26 13.46 -20.27 22.52
C ILE A 26 12.98 -21.72 22.56
N ILE A 27 12.39 -22.21 21.47
CA ILE A 27 12.15 -23.64 21.28
C ILE A 27 13.37 -24.18 20.54
N ASN A 28 14.06 -25.14 21.13
CA ASN A 28 15.16 -25.87 20.49
C ASN A 28 14.53 -26.99 19.63
N PRO A 29 14.44 -26.85 18.29
CA PRO A 29 13.83 -27.88 17.47
C PRO A 29 14.74 -29.11 17.47
N SER A 30 14.25 -30.23 18.01
CA SER A 30 14.96 -31.50 17.95
C SER A 30 15.06 -31.97 16.48
N PRO A 31 16.22 -32.47 16.02
CA PRO A 31 16.41 -32.88 14.63
C PRO A 31 15.44 -34.01 14.25
N ARG A 32 14.64 -33.78 13.19
CA ARG A 32 13.73 -34.80 12.64
C ARG A 32 14.53 -35.95 12.01
N LYS A 33 14.07 -37.18 12.22
CA LYS A 33 14.50 -38.34 11.41
C LYS A 33 13.78 -38.29 10.06
N PRO A 34 14.46 -38.61 8.94
CA PRO A 34 13.84 -38.63 7.63
C PRO A 34 12.71 -39.66 7.58
N LEU A 35 11.50 -39.19 7.29
CA LEU A 35 10.33 -40.03 7.06
C LEU A 35 10.32 -40.51 5.60
N HIS A 36 10.43 -41.83 5.40
CA HIS A 36 10.25 -42.45 4.09
C HIS A 36 8.78 -42.33 3.65
N ILE A 37 8.49 -41.38 2.78
CA ILE A 37 7.16 -41.21 2.19
C ILE A 37 7.00 -42.18 1.00
N ARG A 38 6.07 -43.13 1.12
CA ARG A 38 5.61 -43.96 -0.01
C ARG A 38 4.63 -43.17 -0.87
N SER A 39 4.95 -42.94 -2.14
CA SER A 39 4.04 -42.29 -3.10
C SER A 39 2.78 -43.15 -3.33
N ASN A 40 1.60 -42.63 -2.99
CA ASN A 40 0.34 -43.34 -3.19
C ASN A 40 -0.38 -42.83 -4.45
N LYS A 41 -0.30 -43.61 -5.55
CA LYS A 41 -0.90 -43.31 -6.87
C LYS A 41 -2.43 -43.12 -6.86
N THR A 42 -3.08 -43.42 -5.73
CA THR A 42 -4.54 -43.32 -5.56
C THR A 42 -5.02 -41.87 -5.44
N TYR A 43 -4.17 -40.94 -4.99
CA TYR A 43 -4.58 -39.54 -4.73
C TYR A 43 -4.78 -38.72 -6.02
N GLN A 44 -4.00 -38.99 -7.07
CA GLN A 44 -4.08 -38.26 -8.34
C GLN A 44 -5.40 -38.46 -9.10
N LYS A 45 -6.09 -39.60 -8.93
CA LYS A 45 -7.37 -39.86 -9.59
C LYS A 45 -8.55 -39.09 -8.99
N SER A 46 -8.45 -38.68 -7.72
CA SER A 46 -9.51 -37.94 -7.02
C SER A 46 -9.60 -36.48 -7.47
N ILE A 47 -8.45 -35.84 -7.68
CA ILE A 47 -8.38 -34.42 -8.09
C ILE A 47 -8.96 -34.21 -9.50
N GLN A 48 -8.69 -35.14 -10.43
CA GLN A 48 -9.23 -35.06 -11.79
C GLN A 48 -10.77 -35.13 -11.83
N SER A 49 -11.38 -35.86 -10.88
CA SER A 49 -12.84 -35.97 -10.79
C SER A 49 -13.51 -34.68 -10.30
N GLN A 50 -12.84 -33.88 -9.47
CA GLN A 50 -13.41 -32.64 -8.94
C GLN A 50 -13.31 -31.47 -9.93
N VAL A 51 -12.25 -31.43 -10.74
CA VAL A 51 -12.09 -30.43 -11.81
C VAL A 51 -13.19 -30.55 -12.87
N ASN A 52 -13.57 -31.79 -13.22
CA ASN A 52 -14.62 -32.04 -14.22
C ASN A 52 -16.03 -31.66 -13.72
N HIS A 53 -16.28 -31.69 -12.40
CA HIS A 53 -17.58 -31.27 -11.85
C HIS A 53 -17.75 -29.74 -11.89
N TRP A 54 -16.67 -28.99 -11.65
CA TRP A 54 -16.67 -27.52 -11.63
C TRP A 54 -16.92 -26.88 -12.99
N GLN A 55 -16.52 -27.53 -14.09
CA GLN A 55 -16.78 -27.03 -15.44
C GLN A 55 -18.25 -27.16 -15.90
N SER A 56 -19.07 -27.93 -15.18
CA SER A 56 -20.46 -28.23 -15.58
C SER A 56 -21.52 -27.28 -15.01
N THR A 57 -21.17 -26.36 -14.10
CA THR A 57 -22.14 -25.56 -13.33
C THR A 57 -22.07 -24.04 -13.54
N SER A 58 -21.20 -23.54 -14.43
CA SER A 58 -21.15 -22.11 -14.78
C SER A 58 -22.24 -21.73 -15.78
N ARG A 59 -23.34 -21.14 -15.29
CA ARG A 59 -24.34 -20.48 -16.15
C ARG A 59 -23.78 -19.16 -16.70
N PRO A 60 -24.02 -18.83 -17.98
CA PRO A 60 -23.61 -17.54 -18.54
C PRO A 60 -24.44 -16.40 -17.96
N TRP A 61 -23.75 -15.38 -17.44
CA TRP A 61 -24.36 -14.10 -17.06
C TRP A 61 -24.77 -13.35 -18.34
N VAL A 62 -26.07 -13.22 -18.58
CA VAL A 62 -26.62 -12.40 -19.67
C VAL A 62 -26.66 -10.96 -19.20
N LEU A 63 -25.64 -10.18 -19.56
CA LEU A 63 -25.63 -8.72 -19.40
C LEU A 63 -26.63 -8.11 -20.38
N ARG A 64 -27.70 -7.48 -19.87
CA ARG A 64 -28.57 -6.60 -20.65
C ARG A 64 -27.79 -5.33 -21.03
N SER A 65 -27.48 -5.19 -22.31
CA SER A 65 -26.99 -3.94 -22.89
C SER A 65 -28.12 -2.91 -22.91
N ALA A 66 -27.96 -1.82 -22.15
CA ALA A 66 -28.77 -0.62 -22.27
C ALA A 66 -28.44 0.11 -23.59
N PRO A 67 -29.39 0.86 -24.18
CA PRO A 67 -29.17 1.58 -25.43
C PRO A 67 -28.04 2.60 -25.30
N TYR A 68 -27.04 2.44 -26.16
CA TYR A 68 -25.84 3.25 -26.30
C TYR A 68 -26.24 4.59 -26.95
N ASN A 69 -26.33 5.64 -26.15
CA ASN A 69 -26.39 7.01 -26.67
C ASN A 69 -24.97 7.42 -27.07
N ASP A 70 -24.86 7.91 -28.30
CA ASP A 70 -23.67 8.44 -28.96
C ASP A 70 -23.03 9.54 -28.09
N MET A 71 -22.14 9.15 -27.19
CA MET A 71 -21.30 10.07 -26.42
C MET A 71 -20.04 10.28 -27.23
N ASP A 72 -19.84 11.55 -27.57
CA ASP A 72 -18.62 12.16 -28.10
C ASP A 72 -17.37 11.38 -27.67
N HIS A 73 -16.60 10.89 -28.65
CA HIS A 73 -15.37 10.11 -28.46
C HIS A 73 -14.33 10.99 -27.74
N THR A 74 -14.46 11.09 -26.42
CA THR A 74 -13.38 11.58 -25.58
C THR A 74 -12.30 10.51 -25.60
N ASP A 75 -11.09 10.90 -26.01
CA ASP A 75 -9.92 10.03 -26.06
C ASP A 75 -9.69 9.42 -24.67
N VAL A 76 -10.14 8.17 -24.49
CA VAL A 76 -9.88 7.42 -23.27
C VAL A 76 -8.38 7.14 -23.25
N GLU A 77 -7.65 7.90 -22.44
CA GLU A 77 -6.22 7.69 -22.25
C GLU A 77 -5.96 6.23 -21.88
N SER A 78 -4.98 5.61 -22.56
CA SER A 78 -4.59 4.24 -22.25
C SER A 78 -4.15 4.15 -20.78
N PRO A 79 -4.59 3.14 -20.01
CA PRO A 79 -4.17 2.94 -18.63
C PRO A 79 -2.66 2.99 -18.43
N ILE A 80 -1.88 2.51 -19.42
CA ILE A 80 -0.41 2.51 -19.36
C ILE A 80 0.15 3.94 -19.43
N ASN A 81 -0.48 4.83 -20.19
CA ASN A 81 -0.04 6.23 -20.30
C ASN A 81 -0.18 6.94 -18.96
N ILE A 82 -1.26 6.68 -18.21
CA ILE A 82 -1.48 7.23 -16.85
C ILE A 82 -0.27 6.93 -15.94
N LEU A 83 0.31 5.73 -16.03
CA LEU A 83 1.49 5.37 -15.24
C LEU A 83 2.72 6.19 -15.64
N PHE A 84 2.99 6.29 -16.95
CA PHE A 84 4.12 7.06 -17.47
C PHE A 84 3.97 8.54 -17.16
N ASP A 85 2.77 9.08 -17.28
CA ASP A 85 2.49 10.48 -17.01
C ASP A 85 2.60 10.75 -15.51
N THR A 86 2.09 9.86 -14.66
CA THR A 86 2.30 9.92 -13.20
C THR A 86 3.79 9.95 -12.84
N ALA A 87 4.61 9.11 -13.50
CA ALA A 87 6.05 9.07 -13.27
C ALA A 87 6.79 10.31 -13.79
N LYS A 88 6.36 10.87 -14.93
CA LYS A 88 6.96 12.05 -15.56
C LYS A 88 6.61 13.36 -14.89
N VAL A 89 5.39 13.50 -14.39
CA VAL A 89 4.92 14.71 -13.69
C VAL A 89 5.82 15.01 -12.50
N ASN A 90 6.27 13.97 -11.80
CA ASN A 90 7.19 14.12 -10.69
C ASN A 90 8.24 12.98 -10.62
N PRO A 91 9.39 13.16 -11.29
CA PRO A 91 10.43 12.13 -11.34
C PRO A 91 11.10 11.91 -9.98
N THR A 92 11.28 12.97 -9.18
CA THR A 92 11.94 12.88 -7.87
C THR A 92 11.13 12.04 -6.90
N LYS A 93 9.82 12.28 -6.82
CA LYS A 93 8.88 11.45 -6.04
C LYS A 93 8.89 10.01 -6.52
N SER A 94 8.84 9.79 -7.84
CA SER A 94 8.80 8.45 -8.43
C SER A 94 10.06 7.64 -8.16
N ILE A 95 11.24 8.27 -8.27
CA ILE A 95 12.53 7.66 -7.92
C ILE A 95 12.58 7.34 -6.42
N SER A 96 12.19 8.30 -5.58
CA SER A 96 12.19 8.12 -4.11
C SER A 96 11.27 6.99 -3.68
N PHE A 97 10.05 6.96 -4.23
CA PHE A 97 9.08 5.89 -4.02
C PHE A 97 9.66 4.53 -4.41
N SER A 98 10.25 4.43 -5.61
CA SER A 98 10.84 3.20 -6.13
C SER A 98 11.96 2.68 -5.24
N LEU A 99 12.86 3.57 -4.79
CA LEU A 99 13.96 3.21 -3.90
C LEU A 99 13.44 2.75 -2.53
N LEU A 100 12.48 3.46 -1.94
CA LEU A 100 11.90 3.09 -0.66
C LEU A 100 11.21 1.72 -0.71
N MET A 101 10.39 1.47 -1.72
CA MET A 101 9.73 0.17 -1.89
C MET A 101 10.74 -0.96 -2.13
N THR A 102 11.77 -0.71 -2.94
CA THR A 102 12.84 -1.68 -3.19
C THR A 102 13.61 -2.00 -1.90
N LEU A 103 14.00 -0.99 -1.14
CA LEU A 103 14.73 -1.16 0.11
C LEU A 103 13.89 -1.87 1.17
N CYS A 104 12.60 -1.53 1.30
CA CYS A 104 11.69 -2.24 2.22
C CYS A 104 11.55 -3.72 1.83
N GLY A 105 11.36 -4.03 0.55
CA GLY A 105 11.31 -5.41 0.08
C GLY A 105 12.62 -6.16 0.35
N ALA A 106 13.76 -5.58 -0.07
CA ALA A 106 15.07 -6.20 0.06
C ALA A 106 15.51 -6.40 1.52
N THR A 107 15.04 -5.54 2.43
CA THR A 107 15.33 -5.69 3.86
C THR A 107 14.37 -6.66 4.52
N LEU A 108 13.06 -6.48 4.40
CA LEU A 108 12.05 -7.28 5.12
C LEU A 108 11.86 -8.69 4.57
N GLY A 109 11.97 -8.87 3.25
CA GLY A 109 11.78 -10.17 2.59
C GLY A 109 12.65 -11.27 3.18
N PRO A 110 13.99 -11.10 3.24
CA PRO A 110 14.89 -12.07 3.84
C PRO A 110 14.57 -12.43 5.30
N PHE A 111 14.07 -11.50 6.13
CA PHE A 111 13.68 -11.83 7.50
C PHE A 111 12.44 -12.72 7.54
N LEU A 112 11.45 -12.45 6.70
CA LEU A 112 10.24 -13.28 6.62
C LEU A 112 10.59 -14.67 6.13
N ASP A 113 11.36 -14.74 5.04
CA ASP A 113 11.87 -15.98 4.47
C ASP A 113 12.71 -16.80 5.48
N SER A 114 13.50 -16.12 6.32
CA SER A 114 14.24 -16.76 7.39
C SER A 114 13.35 -17.50 8.38
N TYR A 115 12.10 -17.08 8.63
CA TYR A 115 11.20 -17.86 9.49
C TYR A 115 10.93 -19.24 8.88
N HIS A 116 10.63 -19.30 7.59
CA HIS A 116 10.39 -20.57 6.90
C HIS A 116 11.64 -21.45 6.86
N SER A 117 12.83 -20.85 6.67
CA SER A 117 14.11 -21.57 6.80
C SER A 117 14.32 -22.15 8.21
N LEU A 118 14.10 -21.35 9.26
CA LEU A 118 14.30 -21.76 10.65
C LEU A 118 13.32 -22.85 11.10
N PHE A 119 12.09 -22.81 10.61
CA PHE A 119 11.09 -23.84 10.88
C PHE A 119 11.18 -25.06 9.94
N GLY A 120 12.15 -25.07 9.03
CA GLY A 120 12.39 -26.17 8.10
C GLY A 120 11.33 -26.29 7.01
N VAL A 121 10.54 -25.25 6.75
CA VAL A 121 9.59 -25.21 5.62
C VAL A 121 10.36 -25.31 4.30
N LEU A 122 11.43 -24.52 4.19
CA LEU A 122 12.30 -24.45 3.03
C LEU A 122 13.77 -24.50 3.45
N THR A 123 14.64 -24.84 2.50
CA THR A 123 16.09 -24.91 2.68
C THR A 123 16.80 -24.40 1.43
N TYR A 124 17.91 -23.72 1.65
CA TYR A 124 18.85 -23.30 0.61
C TYR A 124 20.02 -24.28 0.56
N ASP A 125 20.54 -24.55 -0.65
CA ASP A 125 21.70 -25.42 -0.82
C ASP A 125 22.99 -24.73 -0.34
N THR A 126 23.09 -23.40 -0.51
CA THR A 126 24.15 -22.56 0.07
C THR A 126 23.56 -21.45 0.93
N PRO A 127 23.15 -21.73 2.18
CA PRO A 127 22.54 -20.74 3.03
C PRO A 127 23.59 -19.72 3.53
N LEU A 128 23.22 -18.45 3.48
CA LEU A 128 23.85 -17.38 4.25
C LEU A 128 23.20 -17.35 5.62
N VAL A 129 24.00 -17.61 6.65
CA VAL A 129 23.56 -17.61 8.05
C VAL A 129 24.33 -16.53 8.80
N PHE A 130 23.63 -15.57 9.36
CA PHE A 130 24.24 -14.50 10.15
C PHE A 130 23.37 -14.08 11.33
N PRO A 131 23.98 -13.72 12.48
CA PRO A 131 23.24 -13.19 13.61
C PRO A 131 22.77 -11.76 13.30
N LEU A 132 21.50 -11.48 13.56
CA LEU A 132 20.92 -10.16 13.39
C LEU A 132 19.97 -9.86 14.56
N LEU A 133 20.30 -8.84 15.35
CA LEU A 133 19.45 -8.36 16.46
C LEU A 133 19.06 -9.44 17.49
N GLY A 134 19.91 -10.46 17.68
CA GLY A 134 19.67 -11.55 18.61
C GLY A 134 18.94 -12.76 18.02
N THR A 135 18.53 -12.70 16.75
CA THR A 135 18.03 -13.86 16.00
C THR A 135 19.04 -14.33 14.96
N ILE A 136 18.87 -15.56 14.47
CA ILE A 136 19.61 -16.08 13.33
C ILE A 136 18.79 -15.77 12.08
N CYS A 137 19.39 -15.08 11.12
CA CYS A 137 18.81 -14.92 9.79
C CYS A 137 19.42 -15.97 8.86
N VAL A 138 18.56 -16.74 8.17
CA VAL A 138 18.93 -17.74 7.17
C VAL A 138 18.32 -17.31 5.83
N THR A 139 19.16 -17.07 4.84
CA THR A 139 18.74 -16.60 3.50
C THR A 139 19.78 -16.99 2.45
N THR A 140 19.74 -16.43 1.24
CA THR A 140 20.83 -16.51 0.25
C THR A 140 20.99 -15.20 -0.52
N TYR A 141 22.09 -15.02 -1.25
CA TYR A 141 22.49 -13.71 -1.79
C TYR A 141 21.51 -13.12 -2.83
N TRP A 142 20.75 -13.97 -3.54
CA TRP A 142 19.79 -13.54 -4.56
C TRP A 142 18.41 -13.19 -3.99
N VAL A 143 18.13 -13.59 -2.75
CA VAL A 143 16.83 -13.38 -2.08
C VAL A 143 16.56 -11.89 -1.83
N PRO A 144 17.46 -11.08 -1.22
CA PRO A 144 17.21 -9.66 -1.03
C PRO A 144 16.93 -8.89 -2.34
N PRO A 145 17.72 -9.04 -3.42
CA PRO A 145 17.40 -8.42 -4.71
C PRO A 145 16.03 -8.82 -5.27
N LEU A 146 15.66 -10.10 -5.16
CA LEU A 146 14.37 -10.60 -5.64
C LEU A 146 13.20 -9.97 -4.88
N PHE A 147 13.27 -9.93 -3.55
CA PHE A 147 12.24 -9.28 -2.73
C PHE A 147 12.21 -7.76 -2.91
N GLY A 148 13.36 -7.11 -3.16
CA GLY A 148 13.40 -5.71 -3.51
C GLY A 148 12.66 -5.41 -4.82
N LEU A 149 12.92 -6.22 -5.85
CA LEU A 149 12.19 -6.13 -7.12
C LEU A 149 10.69 -6.37 -6.93
N ALA A 150 10.30 -7.37 -6.12
CA ALA A 150 8.90 -7.62 -5.80
C ALA A 150 8.25 -6.40 -5.11
N GLY A 151 8.91 -5.79 -4.13
CA GLY A 151 8.43 -4.58 -3.46
C GLY A 151 8.22 -3.42 -4.43
N PHE A 152 9.17 -3.20 -5.35
CA PHE A 152 9.04 -2.22 -6.43
C PHE A 152 7.83 -2.50 -7.33
N LEU A 153 7.70 -3.71 -7.86
CA LEU A 153 6.65 -4.09 -8.81
C LEU A 153 5.26 -4.03 -8.17
N ILE A 154 5.11 -4.59 -6.96
CA ILE A 154 3.84 -4.58 -6.22
C ILE A 154 3.45 -3.15 -5.86
N GLY A 155 4.41 -2.34 -5.41
CA GLY A 155 4.17 -0.93 -5.07
C GLY A 155 3.64 -0.14 -6.27
N TRP A 156 4.31 -0.23 -7.42
CA TRP A 156 3.86 0.45 -8.64
C TRP A 156 2.53 -0.07 -9.17
N LEU A 157 2.29 -1.38 -9.11
CA LEU A 157 1.01 -1.98 -9.49
C LEU A 157 -0.15 -1.39 -8.68
N TYR A 158 0.04 -1.19 -7.37
CA TYR A 158 -0.95 -0.52 -6.51
C TYR A 158 -1.21 0.92 -6.92
N ILE A 159 -0.15 1.74 -7.07
CA ILE A 159 -0.30 3.16 -7.45
C ILE A 159 -0.98 3.31 -8.81
N TRP A 160 -0.62 2.45 -9.76
CA TRP A 160 -1.23 2.42 -11.08
C TRP A 160 -2.72 2.06 -11.02
N LEU A 161 -3.08 0.96 -10.34
CA LEU A 161 -4.47 0.52 -10.24
C LEU A 161 -5.34 1.49 -9.45
N ASP A 162 -4.77 2.14 -8.42
CA ASP A 162 -5.44 3.22 -7.71
C ASP A 162 -5.73 4.40 -8.67
N ALA A 163 -4.75 4.85 -9.45
CA ALA A 163 -4.94 5.93 -10.42
C ALA A 163 -6.02 5.62 -11.47
N VAL A 164 -6.01 4.41 -12.03
CA VAL A 164 -7.02 3.94 -13.00
C VAL A 164 -8.41 3.88 -12.34
N SER A 165 -8.49 3.38 -11.11
CA SER A 165 -9.77 3.24 -10.39
C SER A 165 -10.40 4.58 -10.01
N LEU A 166 -9.57 5.62 -9.82
CA LEU A 166 -10.04 6.95 -9.47
C LEU A 166 -10.59 7.75 -10.66
N GLY A 167 -10.13 7.47 -11.88
CA GLY A 167 -10.60 8.17 -13.08
C GLY A 167 -12.07 7.91 -13.43
N GLY A 168 -12.68 6.84 -12.91
CA GLY A 168 -14.00 6.38 -13.35
C GLY A 168 -15.20 6.71 -12.44
N ASP A 169 -15.00 7.13 -11.19
CA ASP A 169 -16.06 7.02 -10.18
C ASP A 169 -16.22 8.27 -9.31
N LYS A 170 -17.40 8.92 -9.37
CA LYS A 170 -17.74 10.13 -8.60
C LYS A 170 -18.04 9.85 -7.12
N THR A 171 -18.09 8.58 -6.70
CA THR A 171 -18.31 8.19 -5.30
C THR A 171 -17.02 8.25 -4.46
N TRP A 172 -16.38 9.42 -4.48
CA TRP A 172 -15.03 9.69 -3.96
C TRP A 172 -14.91 9.64 -2.43
N GLU A 173 -15.94 10.08 -1.69
CA GLU A 173 -15.78 10.32 -0.24
C GLU A 173 -15.53 9.05 0.59
N GLY A 174 -16.17 7.92 0.23
CA GLY A 174 -16.00 6.66 0.96
C GLY A 174 -14.63 6.00 0.72
N LYS A 175 -14.07 6.15 -0.48
CA LYS A 175 -12.80 5.50 -0.89
C LYS A 175 -11.57 6.26 -0.43
N LYS A 176 -11.68 7.56 -0.13
CA LYS A 176 -10.55 8.42 0.26
C LYS A 176 -9.80 7.88 1.49
N ASN A 177 -10.50 7.37 2.51
CA ASN A 177 -9.87 6.83 3.71
C ASN A 177 -9.08 5.53 3.47
N GLN A 178 -9.44 4.75 2.45
CA GLN A 178 -8.73 3.50 2.12
C GLN A 178 -7.44 3.77 1.33
N LEU A 179 -7.44 4.81 0.49
CA LEU A 179 -6.28 5.21 -0.32
C LEU A 179 -5.24 6.04 0.45
N HIS A 180 -5.62 6.55 1.62
CA HIS A 180 -4.75 7.28 2.54
C HIS A 180 -4.62 6.54 3.88
N PRO A 181 -3.98 5.36 3.91
CA PRO A 181 -3.82 4.60 5.13
C PRO A 181 -2.98 5.39 6.14
N SER A 182 -3.42 5.40 7.40
CA SER A 182 -2.64 5.98 8.49
C SER A 182 -1.41 5.11 8.80
N VAL A 183 -0.34 5.71 9.32
CA VAL A 183 0.88 4.98 9.70
C VAL A 183 0.59 3.79 10.62
N PRO A 184 -0.27 3.90 11.67
CA PRO A 184 -0.63 2.74 12.48
C PRO A 184 -1.27 1.60 11.67
N LYS A 185 -2.13 1.92 10.69
CA LYS A 185 -2.77 0.92 9.84
C LYS A 185 -1.75 0.17 8.97
N VAL A 186 -0.75 0.89 8.44
CA VAL A 186 0.36 0.29 7.68
C VAL A 186 1.16 -0.66 8.56
N LEU A 187 1.55 -0.21 9.77
CA LEU A 187 2.32 -1.03 10.71
C LEU A 187 1.54 -2.28 11.14
N ILE A 188 0.24 -2.14 11.44
CA ILE A 188 -0.63 -3.29 11.74
C ILE A 188 -0.67 -4.25 10.55
N GLY A 189 -0.75 -3.74 9.33
CA GLY A 189 -0.77 -4.59 8.13
C GLY A 189 0.53 -5.38 7.94
N ILE A 190 1.68 -4.73 8.10
CA ILE A 190 2.99 -5.40 8.05
C ILE A 190 3.10 -6.44 9.17
N SER A 191 2.75 -6.07 10.41
CA SER A 191 2.80 -6.99 11.56
C SER A 191 1.86 -8.18 11.39
N TYR A 192 0.67 -7.98 10.84
CA TYR A 192 -0.31 -9.04 10.61
C TYR A 192 0.16 -10.03 9.53
N PHE A 193 0.75 -9.51 8.45
CA PHE A 193 1.40 -10.34 7.43
C PHE A 193 2.59 -11.13 7.99
N THR A 194 3.49 -10.47 8.72
CA THR A 194 4.63 -11.11 9.40
C THR A 194 4.16 -12.21 10.35
N PHE A 195 3.10 -11.96 11.13
CA PHE A 195 2.50 -12.95 12.02
C PHE A 195 1.97 -14.17 11.26
N GLN A 196 1.24 -13.97 10.16
CA GLN A 196 0.77 -15.07 9.32
C GLN A 196 1.95 -15.89 8.77
N TYR A 197 3.00 -15.22 8.29
CA TYR A 197 4.20 -15.85 7.76
C TYR A 197 4.90 -16.72 8.83
N TRP A 198 5.12 -16.16 10.02
CA TRP A 198 5.69 -16.88 11.16
C TRP A 198 4.81 -18.06 11.62
N LEU A 199 3.50 -17.84 11.75
CA LEU A 199 2.55 -18.85 12.22
C LEU A 199 2.50 -20.04 11.26
N SER A 200 2.58 -19.80 9.96
CA SER A 200 2.62 -20.88 8.96
C SER A 200 3.84 -21.79 9.14
N GLY A 201 5.01 -21.21 9.47
CA GLY A 201 6.22 -21.97 9.79
C GLY A 201 6.07 -22.78 11.07
N ILE A 202 5.48 -22.22 12.11
CA ILE A 202 5.19 -22.97 13.36
C ILE A 202 4.25 -24.13 13.12
N CYS A 203 3.14 -23.89 12.42
CA CYS A 203 2.20 -24.96 12.09
C CYS A 203 2.89 -26.11 11.35
N TYR A 204 3.77 -25.78 10.40
CA TYR A 204 4.59 -26.77 9.70
C TYR A 204 5.55 -27.51 10.65
N ALA A 205 6.29 -26.80 11.50
CA ALA A 205 7.25 -27.37 12.44
C ALA A 205 6.59 -28.34 13.45
N HIS A 206 5.32 -28.12 13.77
CA HIS A 206 4.51 -28.96 14.66
C HIS A 206 3.64 -30.00 13.95
N ASP A 207 3.88 -30.27 12.66
CA ASP A 207 3.16 -31.28 11.87
C ASP A 207 1.64 -31.09 11.88
N VAL A 208 1.18 -29.82 11.94
CA VAL A 208 -0.23 -29.50 11.82
C VAL A 208 -0.71 -29.91 10.43
N ASN A 209 -1.87 -30.57 10.38
CA ASN A 209 -2.47 -31.04 9.13
C ASN A 209 -2.55 -29.91 8.09
N ARG A 210 -2.07 -30.16 6.86
CA ARG A 210 -1.97 -29.14 5.81
C ARG A 210 -3.31 -28.48 5.44
N THR A 211 -4.41 -29.23 5.48
CA THR A 211 -5.75 -28.68 5.23
C THR A 211 -6.13 -27.67 6.32
N VAL A 212 -5.75 -27.93 7.57
CA VAL A 212 -5.93 -26.99 8.68
C VAL A 212 -5.07 -25.75 8.47
N VAL A 213 -3.80 -25.91 8.08
CA VAL A 213 -2.91 -24.78 7.76
C VAL A 213 -3.49 -23.93 6.62
N LEU A 214 -3.91 -24.56 5.52
CA LEU A 214 -4.52 -23.87 4.38
C LEU A 214 -5.78 -23.10 4.78
N THR A 215 -6.66 -23.72 5.56
CA THR A 215 -7.90 -23.08 6.03
C THR A 215 -7.59 -21.89 6.94
N LEU A 216 -6.65 -22.06 7.87
CA LEU A 216 -6.22 -21.01 8.79
C LEU A 216 -5.58 -19.84 8.04
N MET A 217 -4.61 -20.11 7.16
CA MET A 217 -3.96 -19.08 6.35
C MET A 217 -4.95 -18.36 5.44
N GLY A 218 -5.88 -19.09 4.83
CA GLY A 218 -6.95 -18.52 4.01
C GLY A 218 -7.89 -17.61 4.81
N ALA A 219 -8.30 -18.03 6.01
CA ALA A 219 -9.13 -17.21 6.90
C ALA A 219 -8.40 -15.92 7.34
N LEU A 220 -7.12 -16.03 7.70
CA LEU A 220 -6.29 -14.86 8.05
C LEU A 220 -6.12 -13.93 6.85
N ALA A 221 -5.85 -14.47 5.65
CA ALA A 221 -5.70 -13.67 4.43
C ALA A 221 -6.98 -12.91 4.08
N ALA A 222 -8.14 -13.58 4.13
CA ALA A 222 -9.44 -12.95 3.87
C ALA A 222 -9.78 -11.87 4.91
N GLY A 223 -9.61 -12.17 6.20
CA GLY A 223 -9.85 -11.22 7.28
C GLY A 223 -8.92 -10.01 7.20
N GLY A 224 -7.64 -10.24 6.95
CA GLY A 224 -6.64 -9.19 6.75
C GLY A 224 -6.96 -8.31 5.55
N PHE A 225 -7.34 -8.89 4.41
CA PHE A 225 -7.73 -8.12 3.23
C PHE A 225 -8.92 -7.20 3.51
N ILE A 226 -9.99 -7.74 4.12
CA ILE A 226 -11.20 -6.97 4.45
C ILE A 226 -10.88 -5.84 5.44
N ALA A 227 -10.09 -6.12 6.47
CA ALA A 227 -9.80 -5.16 7.53
C ALA A 227 -8.78 -4.08 7.10
N LEU A 228 -7.79 -4.45 6.30
CA LEU A 228 -6.64 -3.59 6.01
C LEU A 228 -6.74 -2.87 4.67
N ASP A 229 -7.40 -3.43 3.66
CA ASP A 229 -7.41 -2.83 2.32
C ASP A 229 -8.85 -2.71 1.80
N GLY A 230 -9.46 -3.84 1.44
CA GLY A 230 -10.83 -3.89 0.94
C GLY A 230 -11.07 -3.18 -0.40
N THR A 231 -10.01 -2.72 -1.08
CA THR A 231 -10.12 -2.05 -2.39
C THR A 231 -10.02 -3.03 -3.56
N LEU A 232 -10.56 -2.66 -4.72
CA LEU A 232 -10.44 -3.46 -5.95
C LEU A 232 -8.99 -3.57 -6.42
N SER A 233 -8.24 -2.46 -6.41
CA SER A 233 -6.80 -2.44 -6.71
C SER A 233 -6.04 -3.38 -5.78
N GLY A 234 -6.42 -3.39 -4.50
CA GLY A 234 -5.89 -4.32 -3.52
C GLY A 234 -6.21 -5.78 -3.84
N LEU A 235 -7.46 -6.08 -4.22
CA LEU A 235 -7.86 -7.45 -4.57
C LEU A 235 -7.08 -7.97 -5.78
N VAL A 236 -7.00 -7.15 -6.84
CA VAL A 236 -6.28 -7.49 -8.07
C VAL A 236 -4.80 -7.72 -7.78
N THR A 237 -4.17 -6.83 -7.02
CA THR A 237 -2.75 -6.97 -6.68
C THR A 237 -2.50 -8.18 -5.80
N SER A 238 -3.35 -8.44 -4.80
CA SER A 238 -3.25 -9.60 -3.91
C SER A 238 -3.42 -10.92 -4.67
N ALA A 239 -4.33 -10.96 -5.65
CA ALA A 239 -4.48 -12.11 -6.53
C ALA A 239 -3.24 -12.29 -7.42
N ALA A 240 -2.69 -11.20 -7.95
CA ALA A 240 -1.46 -11.24 -8.74
C ALA A 240 -0.27 -11.76 -7.93
N THR A 241 -0.11 -11.38 -6.65
CA THR A 241 0.94 -11.91 -5.78
C THR A 241 0.69 -13.37 -5.42
N ALA A 242 -0.55 -13.75 -5.10
CA ALA A 242 -0.94 -15.12 -4.74
C ALA A 242 -0.68 -16.14 -5.87
N ILE A 243 -0.69 -15.69 -7.13
CA ILE A 243 -0.39 -16.52 -8.29
C ILE A 243 1.08 -16.34 -8.72
N GLY A 244 1.52 -15.10 -8.86
CA GLY A 244 2.85 -14.75 -9.39
C GLY A 244 3.99 -15.21 -8.49
N GLY A 245 3.85 -15.08 -7.17
CA GLY A 245 4.86 -15.54 -6.20
C GLY A 245 5.15 -17.04 -6.37
N PRO A 246 4.14 -17.92 -6.23
CA PRO A 246 4.34 -19.36 -6.43
C PRO A 246 4.81 -19.75 -7.84
N LEU A 247 4.44 -19.01 -8.89
CA LEU A 247 4.97 -19.27 -10.24
C LEU A 247 6.46 -18.92 -10.37
N ILE A 248 6.89 -17.81 -9.76
CA ILE A 248 8.32 -17.44 -9.69
C ILE A 248 9.09 -18.52 -8.93
N GLU A 249 8.53 -19.01 -7.82
CA GLU A 249 9.07 -20.11 -7.04
C GLU A 249 9.26 -21.39 -7.86
N ILE A 250 8.25 -21.83 -8.63
CA ILE A 250 8.40 -22.96 -9.56
C ILE A 250 9.58 -22.72 -10.50
N GLY A 251 9.70 -21.51 -11.06
CA GLY A 251 10.81 -21.14 -11.93
C GLY A 251 12.16 -21.24 -11.23
N LEU A 252 12.27 -20.72 -10.01
CA LEU A 252 13.50 -20.78 -9.22
C LEU A 252 13.89 -22.23 -8.90
N ILE A 253 12.95 -23.08 -8.47
CA ILE A 253 13.20 -24.51 -8.20
C ILE A 253 13.63 -25.24 -9.49
N SER A 254 13.04 -24.89 -10.62
CA SER A 254 13.24 -25.62 -11.88
C SER A 254 14.51 -25.19 -12.63
N PHE A 255 14.94 -23.94 -12.48
CA PHE A 255 15.98 -23.34 -13.33
C PHE A 255 17.23 -22.85 -12.59
N LEU A 256 17.20 -22.70 -11.27
CA LEU A 256 18.42 -22.35 -10.54
C LEU A 256 19.40 -23.53 -10.60
N PRO A 257 20.71 -23.26 -10.83
CA PRO A 257 21.72 -24.28 -10.74
C PRO A 257 21.82 -24.80 -9.31
N GLU A 258 22.20 -26.07 -9.13
CA GLU A 258 22.33 -26.74 -7.82
C GLU A 258 23.00 -25.90 -6.72
N PRO A 259 24.14 -25.20 -6.92
CA PRO A 259 24.72 -24.38 -5.86
C PRO A 259 23.83 -23.22 -5.40
N TRP A 260 22.81 -22.84 -6.17
CA TRP A 260 21.90 -21.72 -5.86
C TRP A 260 20.49 -22.21 -5.56
N GLY A 261 20.28 -23.53 -5.55
CA GLY A 261 18.99 -24.14 -5.37
C GLY A 261 18.35 -23.76 -4.04
N TYR A 262 17.03 -23.67 -4.09
CA TYR A 262 16.20 -23.65 -2.90
C TYR A 262 15.07 -24.67 -3.11
N HIS A 263 14.65 -25.31 -2.04
CA HIS A 263 13.61 -26.33 -2.12
C HIS A 263 12.74 -26.32 -0.87
N TYR A 264 11.46 -26.65 -1.05
CA TYR A 264 10.59 -26.98 0.06
C TYR A 264 10.95 -28.37 0.58
N ASN A 265 11.12 -28.49 1.89
CA ASN A 265 11.31 -29.80 2.54
C ASN A 265 10.05 -30.67 2.42
N ASP A 266 8.91 -30.02 2.26
CA ASP A 266 7.63 -30.64 1.93
C ASP A 266 6.95 -29.88 0.78
N PRO A 267 7.11 -30.35 -0.48
CA PRO A 267 6.53 -29.69 -1.64
C PRO A 267 5.00 -29.83 -1.73
N GLY A 268 4.38 -30.52 -0.78
CA GLY A 268 2.93 -30.53 -0.65
C GLY A 268 2.17 -31.19 -1.80
N GLU A 269 0.98 -30.66 -2.07
CA GLU A 269 0.03 -31.17 -3.07
C GLU A 269 0.45 -30.83 -4.51
N THR A 270 1.25 -29.78 -4.69
CA THR A 270 1.62 -29.29 -6.03
C THR A 270 2.86 -29.97 -6.59
N GLY A 271 3.68 -30.58 -5.72
CA GLY A 271 4.99 -31.13 -6.08
C GLY A 271 6.10 -30.09 -6.14
N PHE A 272 5.80 -28.80 -5.92
CA PHE A 272 6.78 -27.72 -5.88
C PHE A 272 6.74 -26.96 -4.55
N PHE A 273 5.54 -26.57 -4.10
CA PHE A 273 5.29 -25.83 -2.86
C PHE A 273 3.96 -26.27 -2.22
N PRO A 274 3.81 -26.17 -0.89
CA PRO A 274 2.56 -26.52 -0.24
C PRO A 274 1.47 -25.47 -0.50
N LEU A 275 0.23 -25.91 -0.75
CA LEU A 275 -0.84 -25.04 -1.26
C LEU A 275 -1.21 -23.86 -0.33
N TRP A 276 -0.91 -23.97 0.97
CA TRP A 276 -1.13 -22.90 1.95
C TRP A 276 -0.23 -21.67 1.75
N ILE A 277 0.78 -21.75 0.90
CA ILE A 277 1.61 -20.59 0.51
C ILE A 277 0.81 -19.56 -0.30
N VAL A 278 -0.19 -19.98 -1.08
CA VAL A 278 -1.04 -19.09 -1.90
C VAL A 278 -1.72 -18.00 -1.05
N PRO A 279 -2.47 -18.33 0.03
CA PRO A 279 -3.06 -17.29 0.88
C PRO A 279 -2.03 -16.47 1.68
N VAL A 280 -0.81 -16.98 1.91
CA VAL A 280 0.28 -16.18 2.50
C VAL A 280 0.70 -15.06 1.54
N TYR A 281 0.95 -15.41 0.26
CA TYR A 281 1.24 -14.40 -0.77
C TYR A 281 0.09 -13.43 -1.00
N PHE A 282 -1.16 -13.89 -0.88
CA PHE A 282 -2.33 -13.02 -0.99
C PHE A 282 -2.32 -11.92 0.07
N LEU A 283 -2.07 -12.25 1.34
CA LEU A 283 -2.01 -11.27 2.43
C LEU A 283 -0.80 -10.32 2.33
N GLY A 284 0.24 -10.73 1.60
CA GLY A 284 1.34 -9.84 1.23
C GLY A 284 0.86 -8.63 0.41
N GLY A 285 -0.22 -8.76 -0.35
CA GLY A 285 -0.84 -7.67 -1.13
C GLY A 285 -1.21 -6.47 -0.26
N PRO A 286 -2.18 -6.59 0.68
CA PRO A 286 -2.62 -5.49 1.54
C PRO A 286 -1.50 -4.83 2.35
N ALA A 287 -0.53 -5.61 2.83
CA ALA A 287 0.61 -5.08 3.57
C ALA A 287 1.49 -4.18 2.70
N ASN A 288 1.88 -4.66 1.51
CA ASN A 288 2.70 -3.90 0.57
C ASN A 288 1.93 -2.73 -0.04
N GLY A 289 0.65 -2.90 -0.35
CA GLY A 289 -0.19 -1.86 -0.94
C GLY A 289 -0.41 -0.67 -0.02
N ASN A 290 -0.72 -0.92 1.25
CA ASN A 290 -0.85 0.16 2.23
C ASN A 290 0.47 0.86 2.49
N LEU A 291 1.59 0.14 2.49
CA LEU A 291 2.92 0.74 2.57
C LEU A 291 3.20 1.64 1.36
N ALA A 292 2.92 1.15 0.15
CA ALA A 292 3.08 1.90 -1.09
C ALA A 292 2.26 3.19 -1.10
N ARG A 293 0.96 3.12 -0.75
CA ARG A 293 0.09 4.29 -0.61
C ARG A 293 0.63 5.28 0.40
N SER A 294 1.09 4.80 1.56
CA SER A 294 1.66 5.66 2.60
C SER A 294 2.90 6.41 2.11
N PHE A 295 3.85 5.73 1.47
CA PHE A 295 5.03 6.39 0.88
C PHE A 295 4.64 7.37 -0.21
N TRP A 296 3.77 6.96 -1.14
CA TRP A 296 3.33 7.82 -2.24
C TRP A 296 2.66 9.10 -1.75
N ASN A 297 1.78 9.00 -0.76
CA ASN A 297 1.10 10.15 -0.17
C ASN A 297 2.06 11.03 0.62
N SER A 298 2.96 10.44 1.42
CA SER A 298 3.93 11.20 2.22
C SER A 298 4.91 12.00 1.36
N LEU A 299 5.35 11.43 0.23
CA LEU A 299 6.24 12.12 -0.70
C LEU A 299 5.54 13.28 -1.44
N GLY A 300 4.22 13.20 -1.67
CA GLY A 300 3.46 14.29 -2.29
C GLY A 300 3.31 15.52 -1.38
N ASN A 301 3.05 15.30 -0.09
CA ASN A 301 2.88 16.39 0.88
C ASN A 301 4.18 17.17 1.15
N ALA A 302 5.34 16.55 0.96
CA ALA A 302 6.64 17.19 1.17
C ALA A 302 6.92 18.28 0.12
N GLU A 303 6.46 18.09 -1.12
CA GLU A 303 6.60 19.09 -2.17
C GLU A 303 5.57 20.19 -2.01
N GLU A 304 4.31 19.87 -1.71
CA GLU A 304 3.30 20.90 -1.49
C GLU A 304 3.64 21.81 -0.30
N SER A 305 4.31 21.28 0.73
CA SER A 305 4.82 22.10 1.84
C SER A 305 6.08 22.89 1.48
N THR A 306 6.95 22.40 0.60
CA THR A 306 8.13 23.13 0.13
C THR A 306 7.74 24.24 -0.84
N ASP A 307 6.80 23.97 -1.74
CA ASP A 307 6.24 24.97 -2.64
C ASP A 307 5.40 25.97 -1.86
N ARG A 308 4.60 25.57 -0.86
CA ARG A 308 3.94 26.54 0.02
C ARG A 308 4.92 27.37 0.84
N ALA A 309 6.02 26.81 1.35
CA ALA A 309 7.03 27.58 2.08
C ALA A 309 7.85 28.50 1.15
N ALA A 310 8.12 28.07 -0.09
CA ALA A 310 8.76 28.91 -1.10
C ALA A 310 7.80 29.98 -1.66
N THR A 311 6.50 29.69 -1.68
CA THR A 311 5.44 30.62 -2.11
C THR A 311 4.99 31.55 -0.98
N GLU A 312 5.12 31.17 0.29
CA GLU A 312 4.96 32.06 1.46
C GLU A 312 6.02 33.16 1.47
N ILE A 313 7.18 32.94 0.85
CA ILE A 313 8.23 33.97 0.69
C ILE A 313 8.09 34.74 -0.64
N SER A 314 7.20 34.29 -1.54
CA SER A 314 6.84 35.01 -2.76
C SER A 314 5.34 35.28 -2.78
N TYR A 315 4.88 36.13 -1.86
CA TYR A 315 3.72 36.98 -2.15
C TYR A 315 4.02 37.70 -3.46
N ARG A 316 3.57 37.13 -4.59
CA ARG A 316 3.50 37.87 -5.85
C ARG A 316 2.73 39.13 -5.53
N TYR A 317 3.45 40.23 -5.48
CA TYR A 317 2.84 41.55 -5.41
C TYR A 317 2.09 41.73 -6.72
N ILE A 318 0.79 41.45 -6.69
CA ILE A 318 -0.11 41.72 -7.80
C ILE A 318 -0.57 43.18 -7.60
N PRO A 319 -0.16 44.11 -8.48
CA PRO A 319 -0.59 45.50 -8.38
C PRO A 319 -2.08 45.58 -8.70
N CYS A 320 -2.92 45.51 -7.66
CA CYS A 320 -4.37 45.65 -7.76
C CYS A 320 -4.80 47.01 -7.24
N ASN A 321 -5.51 47.79 -8.07
CA ASN A 321 -5.95 49.14 -7.72
C ASN A 321 -6.95 49.18 -6.56
N GLU A 322 -7.67 48.07 -6.29
CA GLU A 322 -8.63 48.01 -5.18
C GLU A 322 -7.97 47.68 -3.85
N CYS A 323 -7.21 46.59 -3.77
CA CYS A 323 -6.58 46.16 -2.53
C CYS A 323 -5.17 46.74 -2.34
N LYS A 324 -4.63 47.45 -3.33
CA LYS A 324 -3.25 48.00 -3.34
C LYS A 324 -2.19 46.94 -3.06
N GLY A 325 -2.41 45.71 -3.54
CA GLY A 325 -1.54 44.56 -3.34
C GLY A 325 -1.67 43.88 -1.97
N THR A 326 -2.56 44.33 -1.09
CA THR A 326 -2.78 43.69 0.23
C THR A 326 -3.65 42.44 0.18
N ARG A 327 -4.19 42.07 -1.01
CA ARG A 327 -5.10 40.95 -1.27
C ARG A 327 -6.45 41.00 -0.51
N VAL A 328 -6.60 41.86 0.49
CA VAL A 328 -7.84 42.08 1.24
C VAL A 328 -8.42 43.48 1.00
N VAL A 329 -9.76 43.58 1.05
CA VAL A 329 -10.49 44.85 0.97
C VAL A 329 -11.50 44.93 2.13
N PRO A 330 -11.97 46.14 2.49
CA PRO A 330 -13.08 46.28 3.44
C PRO A 330 -14.29 45.44 3.01
N CYS A 331 -14.95 44.81 3.97
CA CYS A 331 -16.14 44.00 3.70
C CYS A 331 -17.28 44.91 3.21
N PRO A 332 -17.86 44.67 2.02
CA PRO A 332 -18.92 45.53 1.49
C PRO A 332 -20.24 45.44 2.27
N ASN A 333 -20.37 44.46 3.17
CA ASN A 333 -21.60 44.18 3.91
C ASN A 333 -21.59 44.72 5.35
N CYS A 334 -20.50 45.35 5.82
CA CYS A 334 -20.42 45.84 7.19
C CYS A 334 -19.36 46.92 7.41
N ASP A 335 -19.52 47.69 8.50
CA ASP A 335 -18.54 48.66 8.95
C ASP A 335 -17.70 48.05 10.09
N GLY A 336 -16.47 47.66 9.76
CA GLY A 336 -15.53 47.13 10.76
C GLY A 336 -15.98 45.81 11.39
N GLY A 337 -16.65 44.95 10.61
CA GLY A 337 -17.02 43.59 11.02
C GLY A 337 -18.43 43.45 11.60
N THR A 338 -19.11 44.56 11.84
CA THR A 338 -20.49 44.55 12.36
C THR A 338 -21.39 45.50 11.59
N TYR A 339 -22.69 45.22 11.58
CA TYR A 339 -23.69 46.11 10.99
C TYR A 339 -24.90 46.22 11.94
N LYS A 340 -25.72 47.27 11.77
CA LYS A 340 -26.95 47.45 12.56
C LYS A 340 -28.14 46.84 11.82
N ALA A 341 -28.84 45.92 12.49
CA ALA A 341 -30.13 45.41 12.06
C ALA A 341 -31.12 45.52 13.22
N TYR A 342 -32.28 46.15 13.00
CA TYR A 342 -33.29 46.37 14.06
C TYR A 342 -32.73 47.06 15.32
N ASN A 343 -31.89 48.08 15.15
CA ASN A 343 -31.16 48.76 16.24
C ASN A 343 -30.24 47.87 17.09
N GLN A 344 -30.00 46.62 16.69
CA GLN A 344 -29.04 45.72 17.31
C GLN A 344 -27.77 45.62 16.48
N LYS A 345 -26.62 45.54 17.15
CA LYS A 345 -25.32 45.31 16.52
C LYS A 345 -25.16 43.82 16.23
N VAL A 346 -25.01 43.46 14.96
CA VAL A 346 -24.90 42.07 14.50
C VAL A 346 -23.52 41.85 13.89
N VAL A 347 -22.90 40.71 14.19
CA VAL A 347 -21.62 40.31 13.59
C VAL A 347 -21.84 39.93 12.13
N CYS A 348 -21.03 40.50 11.22
CA CYS A 348 -21.14 40.23 9.81
C CYS A 348 -20.73 38.81 9.48
N LYS A 349 -21.67 38.00 8.97
CA LYS A 349 -21.41 36.61 8.57
C LYS A 349 -20.45 36.49 7.39
N ALA A 350 -20.38 37.51 6.52
CA ALA A 350 -19.53 37.49 5.34
C ALA A 350 -18.03 37.55 5.70
N CYS A 351 -17.65 38.40 6.67
CA CYS A 351 -16.27 38.54 7.14
C CYS A 351 -16.02 37.99 8.55
N ARG A 352 -17.00 37.29 9.14
CA ARG A 352 -16.96 36.75 10.52
C ARG A 352 -16.52 37.78 11.58
N GLY A 353 -16.91 39.04 11.42
CA GLY A 353 -16.52 40.09 12.38
C GLY A 353 -15.17 40.75 12.14
N LYS A 354 -14.41 40.33 11.13
CA LYS A 354 -13.07 40.88 10.85
C LYS A 354 -13.10 42.21 10.09
N GLY A 355 -14.22 42.51 9.42
CA GLY A 355 -14.40 43.76 8.66
C GLY A 355 -13.65 43.82 7.33
N ARG A 356 -12.92 42.76 6.95
CA ARG A 356 -12.26 42.61 5.65
C ARG A 356 -12.64 41.29 4.98
N VAL A 357 -12.54 41.27 3.66
CA VAL A 357 -12.74 40.09 2.81
C VAL A 357 -11.66 40.06 1.73
N ILE A 358 -11.48 38.92 1.09
CA ILE A 358 -10.54 38.81 -0.03
C ILE A 358 -10.98 39.70 -1.21
N CYS A 359 -10.02 40.33 -1.88
CA CYS A 359 -10.27 41.22 -3.00
C CYS A 359 -10.73 40.41 -4.22
N ARG A 360 -11.99 40.56 -4.61
CA ARG A 360 -12.57 39.83 -5.74
C ARG A 360 -11.94 40.18 -7.08
N LYS A 361 -11.42 41.41 -7.26
CA LYS A 361 -10.84 41.84 -8.54
C LYS A 361 -9.56 41.12 -8.93
N CYS A 362 -8.71 40.80 -7.96
CA CYS A 362 -7.47 40.06 -8.20
C CYS A 362 -7.55 38.61 -7.73
N PHE A 363 -8.72 38.15 -7.28
CA PHE A 363 -8.93 36.81 -6.71
C PHE A 363 -8.50 35.70 -7.67
N SER A 364 -8.92 35.79 -8.94
CA SER A 364 -8.55 34.80 -9.96
C SER A 364 -7.06 34.79 -10.28
N GLU A 365 -6.35 35.89 -10.05
CA GLU A 365 -4.90 35.98 -10.33
C GLU A 365 -4.05 35.31 -9.26
N TYR A 366 -4.59 35.10 -8.05
CA TYR A 366 -3.94 34.33 -7.00
C TYR A 366 -4.14 32.81 -7.14
N GLY A 367 -4.98 32.36 -8.07
CA GLY A 367 -5.22 30.93 -8.31
C GLY A 367 -6.06 30.24 -7.23
N ASP A 368 -6.74 31.00 -6.38
CA ASP A 368 -7.61 30.46 -5.33
C ASP A 368 -8.91 29.91 -5.92
N ASP A 369 -9.42 28.79 -5.39
CA ASP A 369 -10.75 28.26 -5.75
C ASP A 369 -11.84 29.12 -5.09
N PRO A 370 -12.74 29.78 -5.87
CA PRO A 370 -13.83 30.58 -5.31
C PRO A 370 -14.83 29.76 -4.48
N ASN A 371 -14.83 28.43 -4.61
CA ASN A 371 -15.70 27.53 -3.86
C ASN A 371 -15.09 27.10 -2.51
N ASP A 372 -13.78 27.27 -2.30
CA ASP A 372 -13.12 26.96 -1.03
C ASP A 372 -13.24 28.13 -0.04
N ILE A 373 -14.46 28.36 0.43
CA ILE A 373 -14.77 29.47 1.34
C ILE A 373 -13.92 29.40 2.63
N GLU A 374 -13.60 28.21 3.13
CA GLU A 374 -12.82 28.07 4.37
C GLU A 374 -11.32 28.30 4.13
N GLY A 375 -10.77 27.85 3.01
CA GLY A 375 -9.40 28.21 2.61
C GLY A 375 -9.24 29.72 2.45
N ILE A 376 -10.19 30.38 1.78
CA ILE A 376 -10.22 31.84 1.62
C ILE A 376 -10.26 32.55 2.98
N ARG A 377 -11.08 32.05 3.90
CA ARG A 377 -11.20 32.63 5.24
C ARG A 377 -9.89 32.51 6.02
N LYS A 378 -9.23 31.35 5.93
CA LYS A 378 -7.94 31.13 6.57
C LYS A 378 -6.90 32.13 6.07
N ILE A 379 -6.82 32.36 4.74
CA ILE A 379 -5.94 33.36 4.14
C ILE A 379 -6.19 34.76 4.71
N VAL A 380 -7.45 35.16 4.88
CA VAL A 380 -7.80 36.47 5.45
C VAL A 380 -7.40 36.57 6.92
N ASP A 381 -7.55 35.49 7.68
CA ASP A 381 -7.12 35.46 9.09
C ASP A 381 -5.60 35.59 9.19
N ASP A 382 -4.85 34.82 8.38
CA ASP A 382 -3.39 34.86 8.35
C ASP A 382 -2.87 36.27 8.01
N ILE A 383 -3.45 36.95 7.00
CA ILE A 383 -3.08 38.32 6.59
C ILE A 383 -3.36 39.37 7.68
N LEU A 384 -4.36 39.15 8.53
CA LEU A 384 -4.77 40.11 9.55
C LEU A 384 -4.04 39.93 10.90
N GLU A 385 -3.36 38.80 11.08
CA GLU A 385 -2.55 38.50 12.26
C GLU A 385 -1.09 38.97 12.13
N GLU A 386 -0.63 39.25 10.90
CA GLU A 386 0.59 40.00 10.59
C GLU A 386 0.43 41.51 10.82
#